data_AF-A0A933VVH0-F1
#
_entry.id   AF-A0A933VVH0-F1
#
_cell.length_a   1.000
_cell.length_b   1.000
_cell.length_c   1.000
_cell.angle_alpha   90.00
_cell.angle_beta   90.00
_cell.angle_gamma   90.00
#
_symmetry.space_group_name_H-M   'P 1'
#
loop_
_entity.id
_entity.type
_entity.pdbx_description
1 polymer ?
#
loop_
_entity_poly.entity_id
_entity_poly.type
_entity_poly.pdbx_seq_one_letter_code
_entity_poly.pdbx_strand_id
1 'polypeptide(L)'
;MDKSTGQITLGTVDEFRMFGLTLPGIEGTENPEALVRLPVDTALRLLLPIFETLWKLDRNTQAKLLRVGPSTLKRYHAGSSVPRRGEQLERIEDLHRWYMALRVLFPRNPELADAWPTRRNSRLKPSPVAYAVHRGTKGVRWYLESELAG
;
A
#
# COMPACT_ATOMS: atom_id res chain seq x y z
N MET A 1 -12.09 -18.87 -17.21
CA MET A 1 -12.35 -17.52 -16.65
C MET A 1 -11.09 -17.08 -15.95
N ASP A 2 -10.37 -16.17 -16.59
CA ASP A 2 -9.02 -15.76 -16.20
C ASP A 2 -9.08 -14.98 -14.86
N LYS A 3 -8.61 -15.61 -13.78
CA LYS A 3 -8.55 -15.00 -12.44
C LYS A 3 -7.26 -14.18 -12.25
N SER A 4 -6.46 -13.97 -13.30
CA SER A 4 -5.20 -13.22 -13.22
C SER A 4 -5.39 -11.70 -13.19
N THR A 5 -6.51 -11.17 -13.70
CA THR A 5 -6.70 -9.73 -13.93
C THR A 5 -7.55 -9.05 -12.86
N GLY A 6 -7.21 -9.28 -11.58
CA GLY A 6 -7.80 -8.50 -10.49
C GLY A 6 -7.45 -7.02 -10.65
N GLN A 7 -8.45 -6.14 -10.54
CA GLN A 7 -8.25 -4.71 -10.32
C GLN A 7 -8.29 -4.47 -8.82
N ILE A 8 -7.42 -3.59 -8.33
CA ILE A 8 -7.51 -3.09 -6.96
C ILE A 8 -7.91 -1.63 -6.94
N THR A 9 -8.63 -1.24 -5.90
CA THR A 9 -9.11 0.12 -5.69
C THR A 9 -8.16 0.85 -4.73
N LEU A 10 -7.45 1.85 -5.24
CA LEU A 10 -6.54 2.64 -4.42
C LEU A 10 -7.25 3.75 -3.65
N GLY A 11 -8.34 4.27 -4.21
CA GLY A 11 -9.08 5.39 -3.64
C GLY A 11 -10.07 5.99 -4.63
N THR A 12 -10.60 7.16 -4.31
CA THR A 12 -11.36 8.01 -5.22
C THR A 12 -10.46 9.07 -5.84
N VAL A 13 -10.88 9.65 -6.96
CA VAL A 13 -10.18 10.78 -7.58
C VAL A 13 -10.05 11.94 -6.61
N ASP A 14 -11.09 12.21 -5.81
CA ASP A 14 -11.08 13.26 -4.81
C ASP A 14 -10.05 13.03 -3.71
N GLU A 15 -9.94 11.78 -3.20
CA GLU A 15 -8.86 11.40 -2.29
C GLU A 15 -7.50 11.73 -2.91
N PHE A 16 -7.26 11.32 -4.16
CA PHE A 16 -6.00 11.61 -4.85
C PHE A 16 -5.73 13.11 -5.02
N ARG A 17 -6.76 13.91 -5.36
CA ARG A 17 -6.66 15.37 -5.48
C ARG A 17 -6.40 16.05 -4.15
N MET A 18 -7.18 15.71 -3.12
CA MET A 18 -7.02 16.19 -1.74
C MET A 18 -5.59 15.93 -1.25
N PHE A 19 -5.02 14.81 -1.67
CA PHE A 19 -3.69 14.37 -1.28
C PHE A 19 -2.56 14.87 -2.19
N GLY A 20 -2.87 15.61 -3.25
CA GLY A 20 -1.88 16.11 -4.22
C GLY A 20 -1.16 14.99 -4.97
N LEU A 21 -1.76 13.80 -5.06
CA LEU A 21 -1.19 12.62 -5.71
C LEU A 21 -1.63 12.56 -7.17
N THR A 22 -0.67 12.40 -8.07
CA THR A 22 -0.96 12.18 -9.50
C THR A 22 -0.74 10.71 -9.86
N LEU A 23 -1.70 10.14 -10.61
CA LEU A 23 -1.54 8.85 -11.26
C LEU A 23 -1.89 8.97 -12.75
N PRO A 24 -1.13 8.34 -13.65
CA PRO A 24 -1.50 8.27 -15.06
C PRO A 24 -2.93 7.74 -15.22
N GLY A 25 -3.80 8.50 -15.89
CA GLY A 25 -5.18 8.12 -16.15
C GLY A 25 -6.26 8.73 -15.24
N ILE A 26 -5.89 9.52 -14.22
CA ILE A 26 -6.85 10.37 -13.46
C ILE A 26 -6.88 11.82 -13.97
N GLU A 27 -5.99 12.15 -14.90
CA GLU A 27 -5.84 13.48 -15.51
C GLU A 27 -6.99 13.73 -16.49
N GLY A 28 -8.16 14.14 -15.99
CA GLY A 28 -9.33 14.50 -16.80
C GLY A 28 -10.67 13.91 -16.34
N THR A 29 -10.70 13.08 -15.31
CA THR A 29 -11.96 12.59 -14.74
C THR A 29 -12.62 13.68 -13.89
N GLU A 30 -13.78 14.18 -14.31
CA GLU A 30 -14.49 15.24 -13.56
C GLU A 30 -15.19 14.71 -12.32
N ASN A 31 -15.55 13.42 -12.29
CA ASN A 31 -16.24 12.81 -11.16
C ASN A 31 -15.27 12.60 -9.96
N PRO A 32 -15.48 13.31 -8.83
CA PRO A 32 -14.64 13.17 -7.63
C PRO A 32 -14.74 11.78 -6.99
N GLU A 33 -15.88 11.11 -7.08
CA GLU A 33 -16.11 9.79 -6.49
C GLU A 33 -15.65 8.62 -7.37
N ALA A 34 -15.15 8.91 -8.58
CA ALA A 34 -14.66 7.87 -9.48
C ALA A 34 -13.50 7.10 -8.82
N LEU A 35 -13.61 5.77 -8.82
CA LEU A 35 -12.62 4.90 -8.21
C LEU A 35 -11.36 4.83 -9.06
N VAL A 36 -10.23 5.11 -8.43
CA VAL A 36 -8.90 4.92 -9.00
C VAL A 36 -8.53 3.45 -8.88
N ARG A 37 -8.54 2.74 -10.01
CA ARG A 37 -8.28 1.30 -10.08
C ARG A 37 -7.01 1.00 -10.86
N LEU A 38 -6.21 0.08 -10.34
CA LEU A 38 -5.02 -0.43 -11.04
C LEU A 38 -5.08 -1.94 -11.19
N PRO A 39 -4.53 -2.50 -12.29
CA PRO A 39 -4.22 -3.92 -12.34
C PRO A 39 -3.31 -4.29 -11.17
N VAL A 40 -3.61 -5.41 -10.49
CA VAL A 40 -2.86 -5.82 -9.29
C VAL A 40 -1.37 -5.99 -9.57
N ASP A 41 -1.01 -6.50 -10.75
CA ASP A 41 0.41 -6.65 -11.14
C ASP A 41 1.11 -5.30 -11.27
N THR A 42 0.41 -4.26 -11.71
CA THR A 42 0.94 -2.88 -11.76
C THR A 42 1.08 -2.32 -10.35
N ALA A 43 0.05 -2.43 -9.52
CA ALA A 43 0.12 -2.00 -8.13
C ALA A 43 1.27 -2.67 -7.37
N LEU A 44 1.44 -3.98 -7.53
CA LEU A 44 2.52 -4.70 -6.86
C LEU A 44 3.90 -4.24 -7.33
N ARG A 45 4.07 -3.97 -8.64
CA ARG A 45 5.32 -3.42 -9.18
C ARG A 45 5.66 -2.04 -8.62
N LEU A 46 4.67 -1.23 -8.25
CA LEU A 46 4.87 0.06 -7.59
C LEU A 46 5.15 -0.10 -6.09
N LEU A 47 4.51 -1.08 -5.44
CA LEU A 47 4.65 -1.32 -4.00
C LEU A 47 5.98 -1.94 -3.60
N LEU A 48 6.53 -2.86 -4.41
CA LEU A 48 7.76 -3.56 -4.06
C LEU A 48 8.97 -2.61 -3.91
N PRO A 49 9.20 -1.63 -4.82
CA PRO A 49 10.22 -0.61 -4.61
C PRO A 49 10.02 0.19 -3.32
N ILE A 50 8.78 0.54 -2.95
CA ILE A 50 8.48 1.24 -1.68
C ILE A 50 8.96 0.42 -0.49
N PHE A 51 8.69 -0.90 -0.48
CA PHE A 51 9.18 -1.76 0.59
C PHE A 51 10.70 -1.79 0.68
N GLU A 52 11.40 -1.78 -0.45
CA GLU A 52 12.84 -1.97 -0.49
C GLU A 52 13.62 -0.69 -0.24
N THR A 53 13.26 0.40 -0.90
CA THR A 53 14.06 1.62 -0.93
C THR A 53 13.63 2.59 0.16
N LEU A 54 12.32 2.73 0.35
CA LEU A 54 11.75 3.71 1.25
C LEU A 54 11.62 3.15 2.66
N TRP A 55 10.91 2.03 2.80
CA TRP A 55 10.65 1.41 4.10
C TRP A 55 11.78 0.47 4.54
N LYS A 56 12.71 0.13 3.63
CA LYS A 56 13.91 -0.69 3.88
C LYS A 56 13.60 -2.04 4.53
N LEU A 57 12.54 -2.69 4.07
CA LEU A 57 12.07 -3.98 4.57
C LEU A 57 12.83 -5.15 3.93
N ASP A 58 13.28 -6.08 4.77
CA ASP A 58 13.84 -7.35 4.29
C ASP A 58 12.78 -8.24 3.63
N ARG A 59 13.22 -9.23 2.85
CA ARG A 59 12.34 -10.13 2.09
C ARG A 59 11.41 -10.97 2.95
N ASN A 60 11.82 -11.36 4.15
CA ASN A 60 10.97 -12.12 5.07
C ASN A 60 9.83 -11.23 5.60
N THR A 61 10.13 -9.99 5.95
CA THR A 61 9.15 -9.00 6.38
C THR A 61 8.18 -8.67 5.24
N GLN A 62 8.65 -8.46 4.01
CA GLN A 62 7.80 -8.27 2.83
C GLN A 62 6.84 -9.45 2.62
N ALA A 63 7.36 -10.68 2.67
CA ALA A 63 6.56 -11.90 2.49
C ALA A 63 5.44 -12.00 3.54
N LYS A 64 5.77 -11.73 4.80
CA LYS A 64 4.81 -11.72 5.91
C LYS A 64 3.77 -10.62 5.77
N LEU A 65 4.17 -9.42 5.33
CA LEU A 65 3.27 -8.29 5.13
C LEU A 65 2.29 -8.53 3.98
N LEU A 66 2.71 -9.25 2.94
CA LEU A 66 1.88 -9.65 1.80
C LEU A 66 1.14 -10.99 2.01
N ARG A 67 1.41 -11.71 3.10
CA ARG A 67 0.86 -13.07 3.38
C ARG A 67 1.19 -14.08 2.28
N VAL A 68 2.44 -14.09 1.84
CA VAL A 68 2.93 -15.00 0.81
C VAL A 68 4.14 -15.78 1.28
N GLY A 69 4.36 -16.95 0.68
CA GLY A 69 5.61 -17.68 0.86
C GLY A 69 6.78 -17.06 0.08
N PRO A 70 8.04 -17.39 0.44
CA PRO A 70 9.24 -16.84 -0.22
C PRO A 70 9.26 -17.05 -1.74
N SER A 71 8.82 -18.21 -2.25
CA SER A 71 8.78 -18.49 -3.68
C SER A 71 7.80 -17.60 -4.44
N THR A 72 6.66 -17.27 -3.84
CA THR A 72 5.69 -16.34 -4.43
C THR A 72 6.23 -14.92 -4.41
N LEU A 73 6.88 -14.50 -3.32
CA LEU A 73 7.55 -13.19 -3.29
C LEU A 73 8.63 -13.10 -4.36
N LYS A 74 9.45 -14.14 -4.55
CA LYS A 74 10.46 -14.18 -5.62
C LYS A 74 9.84 -14.00 -7.01
N ARG A 75 8.72 -14.66 -7.28
CA ARG A 75 7.97 -14.50 -8.54
C ARG A 75 7.41 -13.09 -8.73
N TYR A 76 6.91 -12.47 -7.67
CA TYR A 76 6.45 -11.08 -7.72
C TYR A 76 7.57 -10.12 -8.12
N HIS A 77 8.75 -10.30 -7.56
CA HIS A 77 9.94 -9.53 -7.92
C HIS A 77 10.45 -9.80 -9.33
N ALA A 78 10.24 -11.01 -9.84
CA ALA A 78 10.50 -11.34 -11.24
C ALA A 78 9.41 -10.84 -12.21
N GLY A 79 8.41 -10.09 -11.73
CA GLY A 79 7.30 -9.59 -12.55
C GLY A 79 6.34 -10.68 -13.03
N SER A 80 6.41 -11.89 -12.48
CA SER A 80 5.50 -12.98 -12.85
C SER A 80 4.14 -12.78 -12.21
N SER A 81 3.07 -12.86 -13.02
CA SER A 81 1.70 -12.87 -12.49
C SER A 81 1.43 -14.20 -11.79
N VAL A 82 0.98 -14.13 -10.54
CA VAL A 82 0.63 -15.31 -9.72
C VAL A 82 -0.79 -15.12 -9.21
N PRO A 83 -1.65 -16.16 -9.21
CA PRO A 83 -2.98 -16.08 -8.64
C PRO A 83 -2.97 -15.57 -7.19
N ARG A 84 -3.94 -14.72 -6.86
CA ARG A 84 -4.06 -14.07 -5.56
C ARG A 84 -5.41 -14.36 -4.91
N ARG A 85 -5.43 -14.43 -3.59
CA ARG A 85 -6.65 -14.54 -2.78
C ARG A 85 -7.18 -13.14 -2.44
N GLY A 86 -8.47 -13.02 -2.14
CA GLY A 86 -9.11 -11.73 -1.80
C GLY A 86 -8.36 -10.96 -0.70
N GLU A 87 -8.00 -11.63 0.40
CA GLU A 87 -7.21 -11.04 1.48
C GLU A 87 -5.85 -10.48 1.02
N GLN A 88 -5.21 -11.11 0.01
CA GLN A 88 -3.94 -10.58 -0.52
C GLN A 88 -4.17 -9.31 -1.33
N LEU A 89 -5.31 -9.21 -2.03
CA LEU A 89 -5.68 -7.99 -2.76
C LEU A 89 -5.95 -6.85 -1.78
N GLU A 90 -6.74 -7.11 -0.73
CA GLU A 90 -7.02 -6.14 0.34
C GLU A 90 -5.73 -5.66 1.02
N ARG A 91 -4.76 -6.56 1.27
CA ARG A 91 -3.46 -6.17 1.83
C ARG A 91 -2.66 -5.28 0.89
N ILE A 92 -2.65 -5.58 -0.41
CA ILE A 92 -1.95 -4.74 -1.39
C ILE A 92 -2.60 -3.34 -1.45
N GLU A 93 -3.93 -3.27 -1.43
CA GLU A 93 -4.69 -2.02 -1.36
C GLU A 93 -4.34 -1.22 -0.11
N ASP A 94 -4.44 -1.83 1.07
CA ASP A 94 -4.14 -1.18 2.34
C ASP A 94 -2.71 -0.60 2.34
N LEU A 95 -1.73 -1.35 1.85
CA LEU A 95 -0.33 -0.93 1.86
C LEU A 95 -0.04 0.23 0.91
N HIS A 96 -0.74 0.32 -0.22
CA HIS A 96 -0.72 1.52 -1.05
C HIS A 96 -1.36 2.70 -0.33
N ARG A 97 -2.52 2.48 0.30
CA ARG A 97 -3.20 3.54 1.06
C ARG A 97 -2.34 4.07 2.20
N TRP A 98 -1.54 3.23 2.85
CA TRP A 98 -0.58 3.71 3.83
C TRP A 98 0.45 4.64 3.23
N TYR A 99 1.09 4.23 2.13
CA TYR A 99 2.09 5.05 1.46
C TYR A 99 1.51 6.42 1.07
N MET A 100 0.30 6.42 0.50
CA MET A 100 -0.40 7.64 0.11
C MET A 100 -0.73 8.52 1.32
N ALA A 101 -1.33 7.96 2.37
CA ALA A 101 -1.66 8.70 3.58
C ALA A 101 -0.42 9.34 4.23
N LEU A 102 0.72 8.64 4.24
CA LEU A 102 1.97 9.18 4.79
C LEU A 102 2.53 10.35 3.98
N ARG A 103 2.30 10.37 2.66
CA ARG A 103 2.68 11.51 1.80
C ARG A 103 1.85 12.76 2.12
N VAL A 104 0.61 12.57 2.56
CA VAL A 104 -0.31 13.64 2.96
C VAL A 104 -0.01 14.14 4.35
N LEU A 105 0.23 13.23 5.30
CA LEU A 105 0.51 13.57 6.69
C LEU A 105 1.88 14.26 6.84
N PHE A 106 2.84 13.95 5.97
CA PHE A 106 4.19 14.50 6.01
C PHE A 106 4.61 15.13 4.66
N PRO A 107 3.88 16.12 4.14
CA PRO A 107 4.05 16.60 2.76
C PRO A 107 5.39 17.33 2.58
N ARG A 108 5.93 17.92 3.65
CA ARG A 108 7.22 18.62 3.66
C ARG A 108 8.38 17.76 4.16
N ASN A 109 8.10 16.58 4.72
CA ASN A 109 9.08 15.73 5.39
C ASN A 109 9.02 14.30 4.83
N PRO A 110 9.41 14.07 3.57
CA PRO A 110 9.29 12.77 2.91
C PRO A 110 10.07 11.66 3.63
N GLU A 111 11.23 11.98 4.22
CA GLU A 111 12.01 11.01 5.01
C GLU A 111 11.28 10.53 6.25
N LEU A 112 10.44 11.38 6.86
CA LEU A 112 9.62 10.99 7.99
C LEU A 112 8.52 10.04 7.55
N ALA A 113 7.86 10.30 6.41
CA ALA A 113 6.90 9.38 5.80
C ALA A 113 7.53 8.01 5.52
N ASP A 114 8.76 7.98 5.02
CA ASP A 114 9.46 6.74 4.67
C ASP A 114 9.94 5.94 5.88
N ALA A 115 10.37 6.63 6.94
CA ALA A 115 10.78 5.99 8.18
C ALA A 115 9.60 5.58 9.08
N TRP A 116 8.43 6.21 8.92
CA TRP A 116 7.28 6.01 9.81
C TRP A 116 6.85 4.53 9.96
N PRO A 117 6.77 3.71 8.89
CA PRO A 117 6.29 2.33 8.99
C PRO A 117 7.17 1.42 9.86
N THR A 118 8.46 1.74 9.96
CA THR A 118 9.43 0.95 10.75
C THR A 118 9.79 1.59 12.08
N ARG A 119 9.47 2.88 12.26
CA ARG A 119 9.66 3.59 13.53
C ARG A 119 8.77 3.07 14.64
N ARG A 120 9.25 3.22 15.87
CA ARG A 120 8.48 2.87 17.06
C ARG A 120 7.20 3.70 17.13
N ASN A 121 6.07 3.03 17.30
CA ASN A 121 4.77 3.68 17.45
C ASN A 121 4.07 3.15 18.71
N SER A 122 3.60 4.05 19.58
CA SER A 122 3.00 3.70 20.87
C SER A 122 1.61 3.05 20.73
N ARG A 123 0.85 3.40 19.69
CA ARG A 123 -0.46 2.84 19.37
C ARG A 123 -0.35 1.58 18.50
N LEU A 124 0.66 1.53 17.62
CA LEU A 124 0.95 0.41 16.72
C LEU A 124 2.29 -0.26 17.10
N LYS A 125 2.30 -1.00 18.22
CA LYS A 125 3.53 -1.58 18.79
C LYS A 125 3.98 -2.85 18.06
N PRO A 126 5.31 -3.09 17.95
CA PRO A 126 6.39 -2.15 18.27
C PRO A 126 6.55 -1.05 17.21
N SER A 127 6.22 -1.36 15.96
CA SER A 127 6.13 -0.42 14.83
C SER A 127 4.91 -0.79 13.96
N PRO A 128 4.43 0.11 13.08
CA PRO A 128 3.30 -0.17 12.20
C PRO A 128 3.48 -1.43 11.33
N VAL A 129 4.67 -1.64 10.75
CA VAL A 129 4.97 -2.85 9.96
C VAL A 129 4.95 -4.10 10.83
N ALA A 130 5.60 -4.07 11.99
CA ALA A 130 5.62 -5.22 12.89
C ALA A 130 4.20 -5.55 13.39
N TYR A 131 3.41 -4.52 13.74
CA TYR A 131 2.01 -4.68 14.08
C TYR A 131 1.25 -5.40 12.96
N ALA A 132 1.38 -4.94 11.71
CA ALA A 132 0.60 -5.51 10.61
C ALA A 132 1.06 -6.90 10.16
N VAL A 133 2.33 -7.23 10.35
CA VAL A 133 2.84 -8.60 10.19
C VAL A 133 2.10 -9.56 11.13
N HIS A 134 1.80 -9.15 12.36
CA HIS A 134 1.15 -10.00 13.35
C HIS A 134 -0.37 -9.89 13.39
N ARG A 135 -0.93 -8.71 13.10
CA ARG A 135 -2.35 -8.37 13.32
C ARG A 135 -3.12 -8.04 12.05
N GLY A 136 -2.43 -7.93 10.90
CA GLY A 136 -3.04 -7.50 9.64
C GLY A 136 -2.93 -6.00 9.38
N THR A 137 -3.19 -5.60 8.14
CA THR A 137 -2.95 -4.24 7.64
C THR A 137 -4.07 -3.24 7.99
N LYS A 138 -5.29 -3.75 8.19
CA LYS A 138 -6.49 -2.95 8.43
C LYS A 138 -6.39 -2.02 9.65
N GLY A 139 -5.79 -2.48 10.74
CA GLY A 139 -5.66 -1.66 11.96
C GLY A 139 -4.75 -0.43 11.77
N VAL A 140 -3.69 -0.57 11.00
CA VAL A 140 -2.81 0.57 10.65
C VAL A 140 -3.49 1.48 9.62
N ARG A 141 -4.25 0.91 8.68
CA ARG A 141 -5.04 1.72 7.75
C ARG A 141 -6.02 2.60 8.50
N TRP A 142 -6.82 2.04 9.41
CA TRP A 142 -7.74 2.80 10.25
C TRP A 142 -7.05 3.87 11.09
N TYR A 143 -5.87 3.55 11.64
CA TYR A 143 -5.05 4.55 12.32
C TYR A 143 -4.74 5.73 11.41
N LEU A 144 -4.22 5.49 10.20
CA LEU A 144 -3.86 6.55 9.26
C LEU A 144 -5.09 7.33 8.77
N GLU A 145 -6.20 6.64 8.49
CA GLU A 145 -7.48 7.29 8.12
C GLU A 145 -7.97 8.21 9.25
N SER A 146 -7.85 7.80 10.53
CA SER A 146 -8.22 8.66 11.65
C SER A 146 -7.31 9.89 11.79
N GLU A 147 -6.01 9.76 11.54
CA GLU A 147 -5.08 10.89 11.60
C GLU A 147 -5.30 11.88 10.43
N LEU A 148 -5.81 11.40 9.28
CA LEU A 148 -6.20 12.25 8.16
C LEU A 148 -7.50 13.03 8.43
N ALA A 149 -8.39 12.50 9.28
CA ALA A 149 -9.68 13.12 9.58
C ALA A 149 -9.60 14.28 10.59
N GLY A 150 -8.53 14.35 11.40
CA GLY A 150 -8.30 15.39 12.42
C GLY A 150 -8.84 15.03 13.80
#